data_AF-A0A1Z4BZS2-F1
#
_entry.id   AF-A0A1Z4BZS2-F1
#
_cell.length_a   1.000
_cell.length_b   1.000
_cell.length_c   1.000
_cell.angle_alpha   90.00
_cell.angle_beta   90.00
_cell.angle_gamma   90.00
#
_symmetry.space_group_name_H-M   'P 1'
#
loop_
_entity.id
_entity.type
_entity.pdbx_description
1 polymer ?
#
loop_
_entity_poly.entity_id
_entity_poly.type
_entity_poly.pdbx_seq_one_letter_code
_entity_poly.pdbx_strand_id
1 'polypeptide(L)'
;MIIRIFLLLLACAVLAFIAGDVLLRLRLPLLPELVTQLGLAVLLLAFGLLVISGLVLLGKRIGLAVAEYFSQPQTHLRRLWFKQNQQLAIAQRFRLQKLKLHFGFENQRQRLLKADNQRQINRLAKAVGDELRRQKKHLPKPLYRQWRQELLSCQHRQDGAGLLKLQQTITAWMPT
;
A
#
# COMPACT_ATOMS: atom_id res chain seq x y z
N MET A 1 31.04 -3.17 39.41
CA MET A 1 31.16 -2.84 40.86
C MET A 1 29.85 -2.32 41.46
N ILE A 2 29.13 -1.43 40.78
CA ILE A 2 27.84 -0.88 41.26
C ILE A 2 26.79 -1.96 41.62
N ILE A 3 26.65 -3.01 40.80
CA ILE A 3 25.72 -4.13 41.08
C ILE A 3 26.08 -4.85 42.39
N ARG A 4 27.38 -5.00 42.70
CA ARG A 4 27.83 -5.64 43.96
C ARG A 4 27.48 -4.78 45.17
N ILE A 5 27.65 -3.45 45.06
CA ILE A 5 27.33 -2.49 46.12
C ILE A 5 25.82 -2.47 46.37
N PHE A 6 25.00 -2.47 45.31
CA PHE A 6 23.54 -2.55 45.42
C PHE A 6 23.08 -3.84 46.13
N LEU A 7 23.63 -4.99 45.73
CA LEU A 7 23.29 -6.28 46.35
C LEU A 7 23.69 -6.35 47.83
N LEU A 8 24.85 -5.78 48.19
CA LEU A 8 25.28 -5.69 49.59
C LEU A 8 24.36 -4.80 50.42
N LEU A 9 23.95 -3.64 49.89
CA LEU A 9 23.00 -2.75 50.57
C LEU A 9 21.63 -3.41 50.73
N LEU A 10 21.15 -4.13 49.72
CA LEU A 10 19.90 -4.88 49.78
C LEU A 10 19.97 -6.00 50.84
N ALA A 11 21.05 -6.77 50.86
CA ALA A 11 21.26 -7.83 51.86
C ALA A 11 21.33 -7.25 53.28
N CYS A 12 21.99 -6.10 53.44
CA CYS A 12 22.08 -5.40 54.73
C CYS A 12 20.70 -4.89 55.20
N ALA A 13 19.89 -4.33 54.30
CA ALA A 13 18.52 -3.91 54.60
C ALA A 13 17.65 -5.11 55.04
N VAL A 14 17.71 -6.23 54.31
CA VAL A 14 16.98 -7.46 54.66
C VAL A 14 17.38 -7.98 56.03
N LEU A 15 18.69 -8.00 56.35
CA LEU A 15 19.18 -8.39 57.66
C LEU A 15 18.70 -7.44 58.77
N ALA A 16 18.66 -6.13 58.52
CA ALA A 16 18.12 -5.16 59.46
C ALA A 16 16.63 -5.40 59.74
N PHE A 17 15.83 -5.69 58.71
CA PHE A 17 14.41 -6.05 58.90
C PHE A 17 14.22 -7.33 59.70
N ILE A 18 15.00 -8.38 59.41
CA ILE A 18 14.96 -9.64 60.18
C ILE A 18 15.34 -9.40 61.65
N ALA A 19 16.38 -8.60 61.89
CA ALA A 19 16.78 -8.22 63.25
C ALA A 19 15.66 -7.44 63.97
N GLY A 20 15.03 -6.48 63.28
CA GLY A 20 13.88 -5.73 63.79
C GLY A 20 12.73 -6.65 64.23
N ASP A 21 12.36 -7.62 63.39
CA ASP A 21 11.32 -8.61 63.68
C ASP A 21 11.65 -9.50 64.89
N VAL A 22 12.91 -9.92 65.01
CA VAL A 22 13.37 -10.70 66.17
C VAL A 22 13.32 -9.86 67.45
N LEU A 23 13.73 -8.60 67.41
CA LEU A 23 13.64 -7.70 68.57
C LEU A 23 12.20 -7.40 68.98
N LEU A 24 11.28 -7.33 68.01
CA LEU A 24 9.85 -7.15 68.25
C LEU A 24 9.26 -8.36 68.99
N ARG A 25 9.67 -9.59 68.60
CA ARG A 25 9.32 -10.81 69.33
C ARG A 25 9.87 -10.85 70.75
N LEU A 26 11.02 -10.21 71.01
CA LEU A 26 11.62 -10.09 72.34
C LEU A 26 10.92 -9.04 73.25
N ARG A 27 9.84 -8.38 72.79
CA ARG A 27 9.07 -7.38 73.54
C ARG A 27 9.91 -6.20 74.07
N LEU A 28 10.96 -5.79 73.35
CA LEU A 28 11.70 -4.55 73.64
C LEU A 28 11.01 -3.39 72.90
N PRO A 29 10.31 -2.47 73.59
CA PRO A 29 9.33 -1.58 72.94
C PRO A 29 9.93 -0.41 72.13
N LEU A 30 11.24 -0.14 72.18
CA LEU A 30 11.85 1.06 71.56
C LEU A 30 12.92 0.76 70.48
N LEU A 31 13.62 -0.36 70.55
CA LEU A 31 14.64 -0.73 69.56
C LEU A 31 14.13 -1.15 68.17
N PRO A 32 13.01 -1.88 68.02
CA PRO A 32 12.61 -2.40 66.70
C PRO A 32 12.18 -1.27 65.74
N GLU A 33 11.65 -0.17 66.27
CA GLU A 33 11.26 0.98 65.45
C GLU A 33 12.47 1.70 64.83
N LEU A 34 13.56 1.88 65.60
CA LEU A 34 14.80 2.45 65.07
C LEU A 34 15.45 1.55 64.03
N VAL A 35 15.46 0.24 64.26
CA VAL A 35 16.06 -0.75 63.34
C VAL A 35 15.28 -0.81 62.02
N THR A 36 13.95 -0.74 62.07
CA THR A 36 13.10 -0.73 60.86
C THR A 36 13.21 0.59 60.09
N GLN A 37 13.29 1.74 60.77
CA GLN A 37 13.55 3.03 60.12
C GLN A 37 14.91 3.05 59.42
N LEU A 38 15.94 2.49 60.05
CA LEU A 38 17.27 2.37 59.46
C LEU A 38 17.26 1.42 58.25
N GLY A 39 16.56 0.28 58.35
CA GLY A 39 16.33 -0.63 57.23
C GLY A 39 15.64 0.03 56.04
N LEU A 40 14.60 0.85 56.28
CA LEU A 40 13.91 1.65 55.26
C LEU A 40 14.85 2.67 54.61
N ALA A 41 15.65 3.39 55.40
CA ALA A 41 16.60 4.36 54.89
C ALA A 41 17.66 3.71 53.97
N VAL A 42 18.19 2.55 54.38
CA VAL A 42 19.15 1.78 53.58
C VAL A 42 18.51 1.26 52.29
N LEU A 43 17.26 0.79 52.35
CA LEU A 43 16.51 0.33 51.18
C LEU A 43 16.28 1.47 50.18
N LEU A 44 15.86 2.64 50.66
CA LEU A 44 15.68 3.84 49.84
C LEU A 44 16.99 4.29 49.19
N LEU A 45 18.09 4.25 49.94
CA LEU A 45 19.41 4.61 49.42
C LEU A 45 19.86 3.61 48.33
N ALA A 46 19.66 2.31 48.54
CA ALA A 46 19.95 1.30 47.53
C ALA A 46 19.13 1.53 46.24
N PHE A 47 17.83 1.80 46.39
CA PHE A 47 16.95 2.08 45.26
C PHE A 47 17.36 3.36 44.52
N GLY A 48 17.65 4.44 45.25
CA GLY A 48 18.14 5.69 44.66
C GLY A 48 19.43 5.49 43.86
N LEU A 49 20.37 4.72 44.39
CA LEU A 49 21.63 4.40 43.72
C LEU A 49 21.41 3.62 42.42
N LEU A 50 20.44 2.70 42.41
CA LEU A 50 20.05 1.95 41.21
C LEU A 50 19.45 2.86 40.14
N VAL A 51 18.52 3.75 40.53
CA VAL A 51 17.89 4.72 39.61
C VAL A 51 18.93 5.64 38.99
N ILE A 52 19.80 6.24 39.82
CA ILE A 52 20.87 7.14 39.35
C ILE A 52 21.81 6.39 38.40
N SER A 53 22.24 5.17 38.76
CA SER A 53 23.11 4.37 37.90
C SER A 53 22.44 4.03 36.56
N GLY A 54 21.13 3.72 36.57
CA GLY A 54 20.37 3.45 35.35
C GLY A 54 20.33 4.67 34.44
N LEU A 55 20.04 5.84 35.00
CA LEU A 55 19.99 7.11 34.26
C LEU A 55 21.35 7.48 33.66
N VAL A 56 22.44 7.35 34.41
CA VAL A 56 23.79 7.62 33.90
C VAL A 56 24.14 6.68 32.74
N LEU A 57 23.77 5.39 32.85
CA LEU A 57 24.06 4.41 31.82
C LEU A 57 23.25 4.67 30.54
N LEU A 58 21.97 5.01 30.67
CA LEU A 58 21.13 5.45 29.54
C LEU A 58 21.68 6.71 28.89
N GLY A 59 22.00 7.73 29.68
CA GLY A 59 22.58 8.98 29.18
C GLY A 59 23.89 8.75 28.42
N LYS A 60 24.78 7.89 28.93
CA LYS A 60 26.01 7.50 28.25
C LYS A 60 25.74 6.78 26.93
N ARG A 61 24.76 5.86 26.90
CA ARG A 61 24.38 5.14 25.67
C ARG A 61 23.80 6.08 24.63
N ILE A 62 22.93 7.00 25.03
CA ILE A 62 22.38 8.03 24.13
C ILE A 62 23.51 8.92 23.60
N GLY A 63 24.40 9.40 24.48
CA GLY A 63 25.54 10.23 24.08
C GLY A 63 26.46 9.54 23.07
N LEU A 64 26.77 8.26 23.30
CA LEU A 64 27.54 7.45 22.35
C LEU A 64 26.80 7.26 21.03
N ALA A 65 25.52 6.92 21.06
CA ALA A 65 24.71 6.74 19.85
C ALA A 65 24.63 8.03 19.02
N VAL A 66 24.51 9.19 19.68
CA VAL A 66 24.54 10.50 19.02
C VAL A 66 25.92 10.79 18.44
N ALA A 67 27.00 10.56 19.20
CA ALA A 67 28.36 10.74 18.71
C ALA A 67 28.67 9.84 17.51
N GLU A 68 28.23 8.58 17.55
CA GLU A 68 28.31 7.63 16.45
C GLU A 68 27.47 8.08 15.25
N TYR A 69 26.24 8.57 15.48
CA TYR A 69 25.37 9.12 14.43
C TYR A 69 26.01 10.28 13.65
N PHE A 70 26.72 11.16 14.37
CA PHE A 70 27.45 12.26 13.76
C PHE A 70 28.87 11.91 13.31
N SER A 71 29.30 10.66 13.49
CA SER A 71 30.61 10.22 13.00
C SER A 71 30.70 10.27 11.47
N GLN A 72 31.91 10.50 10.97
CA GLN A 72 32.18 10.56 9.53
C GLN A 72 31.73 9.30 8.75
N PRO A 73 32.00 8.05 9.18
CA PRO A 73 31.57 6.87 8.43
C PRO A 73 30.04 6.78 8.29
N GLN A 74 29.29 7.13 9.34
CA GLN A 74 27.83 7.14 9.28
C GLN A 74 27.29 8.28 8.40
N THR A 75 28.03 9.37 8.24
CA THR A 75 27.71 10.44 7.30
C THR A 75 27.79 9.97 5.84
N HIS A 76 28.78 9.16 5.50
CA HIS A 76 28.89 8.57 4.17
C HIS A 76 27.74 7.59 3.89
N LEU A 77 27.42 6.73 4.86
CA LEU A 77 26.28 5.81 4.75
C LEU A 77 24.96 6.56 4.54
N ARG A 78 24.71 7.63 5.32
CA ARG A 78 23.52 8.48 5.16
C ARG A 78 23.43 9.11 3.77
N ARG A 79 24.54 9.63 3.24
CA ARG A 79 24.59 10.19 1.87
C ARG A 79 24.32 9.13 0.82
N LEU A 80 24.86 7.92 1.00
CA LEU A 80 24.62 6.80 0.09
C LEU A 80 23.15 6.37 0.08
N TRP A 81 22.54 6.24 1.26
CA TRP A 81 21.12 5.92 1.42
C TRP A 81 20.23 7.00 0.82
N PHE A 82 20.58 8.28 1.03
CA PHE A 82 19.86 9.39 0.43
C PHE A 82 19.92 9.33 -1.11
N LYS A 83 21.11 9.09 -1.69
CA LYS A 83 21.27 8.93 -3.14
C LYS A 83 20.49 7.73 -3.69
N GLN A 84 20.51 6.58 -3.00
CA GLN A 84 19.72 5.41 -3.39
C GLN A 84 18.22 5.70 -3.38
N ASN A 85 17.72 6.35 -2.32
CA ASN A 85 16.31 6.73 -2.23
C ASN A 85 15.91 7.72 -3.33
N GLN A 86 16.78 8.68 -3.66
CA GLN A 86 16.54 9.58 -4.80
C GLN A 86 16.48 8.81 -6.13
N GLN A 87 17.40 7.88 -6.37
CA GLN A 87 17.39 7.06 -7.58
C GLN A 87 16.10 6.22 -7.69
N LEU A 88 15.67 5.59 -6.59
CA LEU A 88 14.43 4.84 -6.55
C LEU A 88 13.21 5.73 -6.83
N ALA A 89 13.16 6.92 -6.25
CA ALA A 89 12.07 7.87 -6.49
C ALA A 89 12.02 8.31 -7.96
N ILE A 90 13.17 8.58 -8.59
CA ILE A 90 13.24 8.92 -10.02
C ILE A 90 12.77 7.75 -10.88
N ALA A 91 13.23 6.53 -10.60
CA ALA A 91 12.84 5.34 -11.35
C ALA A 91 11.32 5.06 -11.26
N GLN A 92 10.74 5.23 -10.07
CA GLN A 92 9.29 5.10 -9.86
C GLN A 92 8.51 6.14 -10.66
N ARG A 93 8.94 7.41 -10.63
CA ARG A 93 8.31 8.49 -11.42
C ARG A 93 8.36 8.18 -12.90
N PHE A 94 9.51 7.74 -13.40
CA PHE A 94 9.66 7.37 -14.81
C PHE A 94 8.76 6.19 -15.20
N ARG A 95 8.68 5.15 -14.37
CA ARG A 95 7.78 4.01 -14.58
C ARG A 95 6.31 4.44 -14.66
N LEU A 96 5.88 5.31 -13.76
CA LEU A 96 4.51 5.84 -13.74
C LEU A 96 4.22 6.70 -14.99
N GLN A 97 5.17 7.54 -15.42
CA GLN A 97 5.02 8.31 -16.65
C GLN A 97 4.89 7.40 -17.87
N LYS A 98 5.73 6.35 -17.97
CA LYS A 98 5.65 5.37 -19.06
C LYS A 98 4.30 4.67 -19.10
N LEU A 99 3.77 4.26 -17.95
CA LEU A 99 2.44 3.66 -17.84
C LEU A 99 1.35 4.62 -18.31
N LYS A 100 1.36 5.88 -17.83
CA LYS A 100 0.39 6.90 -18.25
C LYS A 100 0.41 7.13 -19.77
N LEU A 101 1.60 7.22 -20.37
CA LEU A 101 1.74 7.36 -21.81
C LEU A 101 1.16 6.15 -22.54
N HIS A 102 1.52 4.93 -22.11
CA HIS A 102 1.03 3.70 -22.71
C HIS A 102 -0.50 3.61 -22.67
N PHE A 103 -1.11 3.83 -21.51
CA PHE A 103 -2.57 3.87 -21.37
C PHE A 103 -3.22 4.96 -22.23
N GLY A 104 -2.60 6.13 -22.33
CA GLY A 104 -3.06 7.21 -23.20
C GLY A 104 -3.10 6.78 -24.66
N PHE A 105 -2.01 6.20 -25.16
CA PHE A 105 -1.92 5.68 -26.53
C PHE A 105 -2.88 4.54 -26.80
N GLU A 106 -3.03 3.58 -25.88
CA GLU A 106 -3.98 2.48 -26.03
C GLU A 106 -5.42 2.98 -26.10
N ASN A 107 -5.80 3.91 -25.23
CA ASN A 107 -7.14 4.51 -25.26
C ASN A 107 -7.38 5.28 -26.56
N GLN A 108 -6.39 6.04 -27.04
CA GLN A 108 -6.50 6.74 -28.32
C GLN A 108 -6.63 5.75 -29.49
N ARG A 109 -5.81 4.69 -29.50
CA ARG A 109 -5.88 3.62 -30.50
C ARG A 109 -7.26 2.96 -30.50
N GLN A 110 -7.80 2.60 -29.34
CA GLN A 110 -9.13 2.00 -29.23
C GLN A 110 -10.22 2.95 -29.74
N ARG A 111 -10.15 4.25 -29.43
CA ARG A 111 -11.10 5.25 -29.94
C ARG A 111 -11.04 5.35 -31.46
N LEU A 112 -9.84 5.40 -32.03
CA LEU A 112 -9.64 5.46 -33.48
C LEU A 112 -10.17 4.18 -34.16
N LEU A 113 -9.88 3.01 -33.61
CA LEU A 113 -10.39 1.74 -34.12
C LEU A 113 -11.92 1.67 -34.06
N LYS A 114 -12.54 2.10 -32.96
CA LYS A 114 -14.01 2.18 -32.85
C LYS A 114 -14.60 3.13 -33.89
N ALA A 115 -14.01 4.31 -34.06
CA ALA A 115 -14.47 5.29 -35.04
C ALA A 115 -14.33 4.76 -36.48
N ASP A 116 -13.23 4.07 -36.80
CA ASP A 116 -13.01 3.51 -38.13
C ASP A 116 -13.96 2.34 -38.40
N ASN A 117 -14.13 1.42 -37.45
CA ASN A 117 -15.10 0.33 -37.56
C ASN A 117 -16.52 0.86 -37.78
N GLN A 118 -16.92 1.91 -37.03
CA GLN A 118 -18.22 2.53 -37.20
C GLN A 118 -18.37 3.19 -38.59
N ARG A 119 -17.32 3.83 -39.12
CA ARG A 119 -17.31 4.36 -40.50
C ARG A 119 -17.45 3.25 -41.53
N GLN A 120 -16.73 2.14 -41.35
CA GLN A 120 -16.80 0.98 -42.25
C GLN A 120 -18.19 0.35 -42.24
N ILE A 121 -18.78 0.12 -41.07
CA ILE A 121 -20.15 -0.40 -40.92
C ILE A 121 -21.16 0.54 -41.58
N ASN A 122 -21.06 1.85 -41.36
CA ASN A 122 -21.96 2.82 -41.99
C ASN A 122 -21.83 2.85 -43.51
N ARG A 123 -20.61 2.73 -44.05
CA ARG A 123 -20.38 2.61 -45.50
C ARG A 123 -21.02 1.33 -46.05
N LEU A 124 -20.85 0.21 -45.36
CA LEU A 124 -21.41 -1.08 -45.76
C LEU A 124 -22.94 -1.09 -45.68
N ALA A 125 -23.52 -0.59 -44.59
CA ALA A 125 -24.97 -0.44 -44.45
C ALA A 125 -25.56 0.48 -45.54
N LYS A 126 -24.86 1.55 -45.91
CA LYS A 126 -25.27 2.43 -47.01
C LYS A 126 -25.24 1.69 -48.35
N ALA A 127 -24.17 0.96 -48.64
CA ALA A 127 -24.04 0.17 -49.87
C ALA A 127 -25.15 -0.88 -50.00
N VAL A 128 -25.39 -1.67 -48.94
CA VAL A 128 -26.46 -2.66 -48.89
C VAL A 128 -27.84 -2.00 -48.99
N GLY A 129 -28.05 -0.86 -48.34
CA GLY A 129 -29.29 -0.09 -48.44
C GLY A 129 -29.57 0.44 -49.84
N ASP A 130 -28.53 0.91 -50.54
CA ASP A 130 -28.61 1.34 -51.94
C ASP A 130 -28.91 0.17 -52.88
N GLU A 131 -28.31 -1.00 -52.64
CA GLU A 131 -28.59 -2.25 -53.36
C GLU A 131 -30.04 -2.71 -53.16
N LEU A 132 -30.52 -2.72 -51.90
CA LEU A 132 -31.92 -3.03 -51.55
C LEU A 132 -32.91 -2.07 -52.25
N ARG A 133 -32.56 -0.78 -52.36
CA ARG A 133 -33.38 0.23 -53.06
C ARG A 133 -33.45 -0.04 -54.56
N ARG A 134 -32.34 -0.45 -55.19
CA ARG A 134 -32.30 -0.81 -56.62
C ARG A 134 -33.21 -2.02 -56.89
N GLN A 135 -33.20 -3.02 -56.00
CA GLN A 135 -34.01 -4.23 -56.14
C GLN A 135 -35.47 -4.09 -55.71
N LYS A 136 -35.87 -2.93 -55.16
CA LYS A 136 -37.23 -2.66 -54.67
C LYS A 136 -38.34 -2.97 -55.69
N LYS A 137 -38.06 -2.83 -56.99
CA LYS A 137 -39.04 -3.09 -58.07
C LYS A 137 -39.34 -4.57 -58.28
N HIS A 138 -38.42 -5.45 -57.90
CA HIS A 138 -38.51 -6.89 -58.14
C HIS A 138 -38.84 -7.69 -56.86
N LEU A 139 -38.81 -7.03 -55.70
CA LEU A 139 -39.05 -7.66 -54.42
C LEU A 139 -40.52 -7.55 -53.95
N PRO A 140 -41.08 -8.62 -53.37
CA PRO A 140 -42.35 -8.54 -52.65
C PRO A 140 -42.27 -7.52 -51.51
N LYS A 141 -43.28 -6.65 -51.38
CA LYS A 141 -43.39 -5.64 -50.31
C LYS A 141 -43.13 -6.16 -48.88
N PRO A 142 -43.62 -7.34 -48.43
CA PRO A 142 -43.37 -7.81 -47.07
C PRO A 142 -41.89 -8.17 -46.85
N LEU A 143 -41.27 -8.82 -47.82
CA LEU A 143 -39.87 -9.24 -47.79
C LEU A 143 -38.92 -8.03 -47.76
N TYR A 144 -39.23 -7.00 -48.54
CA TYR A 144 -38.50 -5.73 -48.52
C TYR A 144 -38.57 -5.02 -47.15
N ARG A 145 -39.72 -5.04 -46.48
CA ARG A 145 -39.88 -4.43 -45.15
C ARG A 145 -39.06 -5.18 -44.09
N GLN A 146 -39.04 -6.51 -44.16
CA GLN A 146 -38.28 -7.36 -43.24
C GLN A 146 -36.76 -7.09 -43.37
N TRP A 147 -36.21 -7.14 -44.59
CA TRP A 147 -34.78 -6.87 -44.81
C TRP A 147 -34.39 -5.44 -44.46
N ARG A 148 -35.30 -4.47 -44.64
CA ARG A 148 -35.06 -3.10 -44.20
C ARG A 148 -35.02 -2.97 -42.68
N GLN A 149 -35.86 -3.70 -41.94
CA GLN A 149 -35.81 -3.74 -40.47
C GLN A 149 -34.56 -4.45 -39.95
N GLU A 150 -34.14 -5.53 -40.60
CA GLU A 150 -32.88 -6.22 -40.27
C GLU A 150 -31.66 -5.33 -40.51
N LEU A 151 -31.61 -4.61 -41.64
CA LEU A 151 -30.52 -3.67 -41.92
C LEU A 151 -30.44 -2.55 -40.86
N LEU A 152 -31.57 -1.98 -40.46
CA LEU A 152 -31.61 -0.97 -39.38
C LEU A 152 -31.17 -1.57 -38.03
N SER A 153 -31.58 -2.81 -37.74
CA SER A 153 -31.22 -3.49 -36.51
C SER A 153 -29.72 -3.81 -36.45
N CYS A 154 -29.13 -4.29 -37.55
CA CYS A 154 -27.69 -4.54 -37.66
C CYS A 154 -26.87 -3.24 -37.60
N GLN A 155 -27.38 -2.14 -38.18
CA GLN A 155 -26.74 -0.83 -38.08
C GLN A 155 -26.75 -0.31 -36.63
N HIS A 156 -27.87 -0.45 -35.92
CA HIS A 156 -27.97 -0.03 -34.52
C HIS A 156 -27.07 -0.85 -33.59
N ARG A 157 -26.95 -2.15 -33.85
CA ARG A 157 -26.06 -3.07 -33.11
C ARG A 157 -24.58 -2.99 -33.52
N GLN A 158 -24.25 -2.21 -34.55
CA GLN A 158 -22.90 -2.16 -35.15
C GLN A 158 -22.38 -3.56 -35.55
N ASP A 159 -23.28 -4.42 -36.05
CA ASP A 159 -22.96 -5.79 -36.41
C ASP A 159 -22.58 -5.89 -37.90
N GLY A 160 -21.28 -5.76 -38.18
CA GLY A 160 -20.73 -5.88 -39.53
C GLY A 160 -20.91 -7.28 -40.14
N ALA A 161 -20.88 -8.34 -39.31
CA ALA A 161 -21.07 -9.71 -39.78
C ALA A 161 -22.53 -9.96 -40.20
N GLY A 162 -23.49 -9.42 -39.43
CA GLY A 162 -24.91 -9.43 -39.79
C GLY A 162 -25.18 -8.71 -41.12
N LEU A 163 -24.55 -7.55 -41.35
CA LEU A 163 -24.70 -6.83 -42.61
C LEU A 163 -24.11 -7.57 -43.82
N LEU A 164 -22.97 -8.25 -43.65
CA LEU A 164 -22.38 -9.08 -44.71
C LEU A 164 -23.26 -10.29 -45.04
N LYS A 165 -23.84 -10.95 -44.03
CA LYS A 165 -24.81 -12.04 -44.25
C LYS A 165 -26.04 -11.53 -45.00
N LEU A 166 -26.54 -10.36 -44.62
CA LEU A 166 -27.70 -9.73 -45.27
C LEU A 166 -27.39 -9.38 -46.74
N GLN A 167 -26.19 -8.87 -47.02
CA GLN A 167 -25.71 -8.67 -48.39
C GLN A 167 -25.68 -9.98 -49.18
N GLN A 168 -25.09 -11.04 -48.62
CA GLN A 168 -25.03 -12.36 -49.27
C GLN A 168 -26.43 -12.92 -49.57
N THR A 169 -27.40 -12.77 -48.66
CA THR A 169 -28.79 -13.19 -48.91
C THR A 169 -29.48 -12.36 -49.99
N ILE A 170 -29.20 -11.06 -50.08
CA ILE A 170 -29.72 -10.19 -51.14
C ILE A 170 -29.13 -10.57 -52.50
N THR A 171 -27.84 -10.85 -52.56
CA THR A 171 -27.17 -11.27 -53.79
C THR A 171 -27.61 -12.67 -54.21
N ALA A 172 -27.79 -13.61 -53.26
CA ALA A 172 -28.24 -14.98 -53.54
C ALA A 172 -29.72 -15.07 -53.96
N TRP A 173 -30.54 -14.09 -53.60
CA TRP A 173 -31.95 -14.04 -53.99
C TRP A 173 -32.15 -13.52 -55.43
N MET A 174 -31.08 -13.13 -56.14
CA MET A 174 -31.16 -12.80 -57.56
C MET A 174 -31.61 -14.04 -58.36
N PRO A 175 -32.77 -14.01 -59.03
CA PRO A 175 -33.05 -14.98 -60.07
C PRO A 175 -32.16 -14.63 -61.27
N THR A 176 -31.37 -15.58 -61.75
CA THR A 176 -30.73 -15.52 -63.07
C THR A 176 -31.76 -15.34 -64.17
#